data_AF-A0A8C5BWF5-F1
#
_entry.id   AF-A0A8C5BWF5-F1
#
_cell.length_a   1.000
_cell.length_b   1.000
_cell.length_c   1.000
_cell.angle_alpha   90.00
_cell.angle_beta   90.00
_cell.angle_gamma   90.00
#
_symmetry.space_group_name_H-M   'P 1'
#
loop_
_entity.id
_entity.type
_entity.pdbx_description
1 polymer ?
#
loop_
_entity_poly.entity_id
_entity_poly.type
_entity_poly.pdbx_seq_one_letter_code
_entity_poly.pdbx_strand_id
1 'polypeptide(L)'
;MVGTLRRSLDQLEETLNMEMKKLCDAELKRVQKYEVDVTLDPDTAHPSLILSEDGKQVHDGGEEKELPDNPKRFTTYPFVLTRQSFSSGRFYFEVQVKDKTAWWLGVARESINRKDKT
;
A
#
# COMPACT_ATOMS: atom_id res chain seq x y z
N MET A 1 -23.93 -26.31 -35.89
CA MET A 1 -23.59 -26.85 -34.55
C MET A 1 -22.46 -26.07 -33.87
N VAL A 2 -21.32 -25.83 -34.54
CA VAL A 2 -20.15 -25.11 -33.96
C VAL A 2 -20.47 -23.69 -33.47
N GLY A 3 -21.29 -22.91 -34.18
CA GLY A 3 -21.65 -21.55 -33.77
C GLY A 3 -22.50 -21.45 -32.49
N THR A 4 -23.26 -22.49 -32.15
CA THR A 4 -24.08 -22.53 -30.93
C THR A 4 -23.23 -22.81 -29.70
N LEU A 5 -22.23 -23.70 -29.83
CA LEU A 5 -21.29 -24.02 -28.76
C LEU A 5 -20.45 -22.79 -28.39
N ARG A 6 -19.91 -22.07 -29.39
CA ARG A 6 -19.13 -20.86 -29.15
C ARG A 6 -19.93 -19.81 -28.36
N ARG A 7 -21.15 -19.50 -28.80
CA ARG A 7 -22.02 -18.51 -28.10
C ARG A 7 -22.31 -18.91 -26.66
N SER A 8 -22.51 -20.20 -26.40
CA SER A 8 -22.79 -20.69 -25.05
C SER A 8 -21.55 -20.59 -24.15
N LEU A 9 -20.35 -20.76 -24.71
CA LEU A 9 -19.09 -20.56 -23.99
C LEU A 9 -18.87 -19.09 -23.64
N ASP A 10 -19.07 -18.19 -24.60
CA ASP A 10 -18.94 -16.74 -24.40
C ASP A 10 -19.89 -16.26 -23.28
N GLN A 11 -21.14 -16.73 -23.27
CA GLN A 11 -22.14 -16.41 -22.23
C GLN A 11 -21.73 -16.94 -20.85
N LEU A 12 -21.14 -18.13 -20.78
CA LEU A 12 -20.65 -18.70 -19.53
C LEU A 12 -19.45 -17.90 -19.00
N GLU A 13 -18.52 -17.52 -19.86
CA GLU A 13 -17.38 -16.68 -19.50
C GLU A 13 -17.83 -15.31 -18.95
N GLU A 14 -18.77 -14.65 -19.63
CA GLU A 14 -19.36 -13.40 -19.14
C GLU A 14 -20.05 -13.58 -17.78
N THR A 15 -20.81 -14.66 -17.60
CA THR A 15 -21.48 -14.96 -16.33
C THR A 15 -20.48 -15.17 -15.20
N LEU A 16 -19.41 -15.93 -15.45
CA LEU A 16 -18.33 -16.16 -14.48
C LEU A 16 -17.63 -14.85 -14.11
N ASN A 17 -17.32 -14.01 -15.09
CA ASN A 17 -16.69 -12.70 -14.86
C ASN A 17 -17.58 -11.78 -14.02
N MET A 18 -18.90 -11.77 -14.26
CA MET A 18 -19.85 -10.99 -13.46
C MET A 18 -19.95 -11.49 -12.02
N GLU A 19 -20.04 -12.81 -11.80
CA GLU A 19 -20.10 -13.38 -10.45
C GLU A 19 -18.79 -13.19 -9.69
N MET A 20 -17.63 -13.36 -10.35
CA MET A 20 -16.34 -13.04 -9.77
C MET A 20 -16.26 -11.56 -9.34
N LYS A 21 -16.71 -10.64 -10.20
CA LYS A 21 -16.76 -9.21 -9.85
C LYS A 21 -17.64 -8.94 -8.63
N LYS A 22 -18.83 -9.51 -8.56
CA LYS A 22 -19.73 -9.35 -7.40
C LYS A 22 -19.10 -9.87 -6.12
N LEU A 23 -18.42 -11.01 -6.17
CA LEU A 23 -17.72 -11.58 -5.02
C LEU A 23 -16.56 -10.67 -4.57
N CYS A 24 -15.77 -10.15 -5.51
CA CYS A 24 -14.71 -9.18 -5.22
C CYS A 24 -15.28 -7.92 -4.57
N ASP A 25 -16.35 -7.34 -5.12
CA ASP A 25 -17.00 -6.14 -4.59
C ASP A 25 -17.56 -6.37 -3.18
N ALA A 26 -18.14 -7.55 -2.92
CA ALA A 26 -18.66 -7.92 -1.61
C ALA A 26 -17.54 -8.09 -0.58
N GLU A 27 -16.44 -8.76 -0.95
CA GLU A 27 -15.28 -8.91 -0.07
C GLU A 27 -14.59 -7.57 0.20
N LEU A 28 -14.47 -6.71 -0.81
CA LEU A 28 -13.93 -5.36 -0.65
C LEU A 28 -14.76 -4.56 0.36
N LYS A 29 -16.09 -4.52 0.20
CA LYS A 29 -17.00 -3.89 1.18
C LYS A 29 -16.86 -4.50 2.58
N ARG A 30 -16.66 -5.81 2.66
CA ARG A 30 -16.49 -6.53 3.94
C ARG A 30 -15.19 -6.16 4.64
N VAL A 31 -14.10 -5.86 3.93
CA VAL A 31 -12.83 -5.45 4.56
C VAL A 31 -12.78 -3.95 4.85
N GLN A 32 -13.42 -3.11 4.03
CA GLN A 32 -13.50 -1.66 4.20
C GLN A 32 -14.17 -1.24 5.51
N LYS A 33 -14.96 -2.10 6.16
CA LYS A 33 -15.45 -1.83 7.54
C LYS A 33 -14.34 -1.69 8.60
N TYR A 34 -13.12 -2.09 8.27
CA TYR A 34 -11.93 -1.93 9.13
C TYR A 34 -11.00 -0.82 8.64
N GLU A 35 -11.50 0.07 7.77
CA GLU A 35 -10.74 1.19 7.25
C GLU A 35 -10.19 2.05 8.39
N VAL A 36 -8.92 2.40 8.26
CA VAL A 36 -8.23 3.31 9.17
C VAL A 36 -7.57 4.43 8.39
N ASP A 37 -7.65 5.63 8.96
CA ASP A 37 -6.94 6.78 8.43
C ASP A 37 -5.48 6.75 8.89
N VAL A 38 -4.56 6.61 7.95
CA VAL A 38 -3.11 6.54 8.23
C VAL A 38 -2.37 7.72 7.61
N THR A 39 -1.35 8.20 8.30
CA THR A 39 -0.51 9.32 7.87
C THR A 39 0.95 8.96 8.07
N LEU A 40 1.80 9.35 7.13
CA LEU A 40 3.23 9.10 7.17
C LEU A 40 3.91 9.91 8.28
N ASP A 41 4.91 9.32 8.93
CA ASP A 41 5.69 9.94 10.00
C ASP A 41 7.03 10.50 9.47
N PRO A 42 7.20 11.83 9.40
CA PRO A 42 8.43 12.48 8.93
C PRO A 42 9.68 12.10 9.74
N ASP A 43 9.52 11.72 11.01
CA ASP A 43 10.64 11.29 11.85
C ASP A 43 11.22 9.95 11.39
N THR A 44 10.41 9.14 10.71
CA THR A 44 10.81 7.84 10.19
C THR A 44 11.33 7.91 8.76
N ALA A 45 10.86 8.90 7.99
CA ALA A 45 11.15 9.00 6.56
C ALA A 45 12.65 9.10 6.25
N HIS A 46 13.09 8.31 5.28
CA HIS A 46 14.41 8.43 4.69
C HIS A 46 14.66 9.83 4.13
N PRO A 47 15.87 10.41 4.24
CA PRO A 47 16.14 11.77 3.79
C PRO A 47 15.90 12.07 2.31
N SER A 48 15.88 11.03 1.46
CA SER A 48 15.52 11.17 0.04
C SER A 48 14.02 11.25 -0.23
N LEU A 49 13.18 10.91 0.76
CA LEU A 49 11.72 10.92 0.59
C LEU A 49 11.13 12.29 0.91
N ILE A 50 10.19 12.72 0.07
CA ILE A 50 9.44 13.96 0.25
C ILE A 50 7.99 13.62 0.53
N LEU A 51 7.50 14.07 1.68
CA LEU A 51 6.11 13.88 2.12
C LEU A 51 5.26 15.09 1.76
N SER A 52 3.98 14.86 1.44
CA SER A 52 2.99 15.93 1.36
C SER A 52 2.69 16.51 2.75
N GLU A 53 2.14 17.74 2.78
CA GLU A 53 1.79 18.44 4.02
C GLU A 53 0.76 17.67 4.86
N ASP A 54 -0.21 17.00 4.21
CA ASP A 54 -1.21 16.15 4.87
C ASP A 54 -0.67 14.78 5.31
N GLY A 55 0.59 14.46 4.97
CA GLY A 55 1.22 13.17 5.26
C GLY A 55 0.57 11.98 4.53
N LYS A 56 -0.19 12.21 3.45
CA LYS A 56 -0.86 11.15 2.68
C LYS A 56 -0.09 10.68 1.45
N GLN A 57 0.92 11.44 1.03
CA GLN A 57 1.68 11.15 -0.17
C GLN A 57 3.17 11.12 0.12
N VAL A 58 3.88 10.30 -0.65
CA VAL A 58 5.33 10.21 -0.65
C VAL A 58 5.85 10.04 -2.07
N HIS A 59 6.94 10.73 -2.37
CA HIS A 59 7.72 10.51 -3.58
C HIS A 59 9.21 10.56 -3.26
N ASP A 60 9.99 9.89 -4.11
CA ASP A 60 11.44 9.98 -4.06
C ASP A 60 11.88 11.30 -4.68
N GLY A 61 12.65 12.09 -3.92
CA GLY A 61 13.23 13.35 -4.37
C GLY A 61 14.49 13.15 -5.23
N GLY A 62 15.04 11.93 -5.30
CA GLY A 62 16.25 11.60 -6.06
C GLY A 62 17.57 12.00 -5.39
N GLU A 63 17.52 12.84 -4.36
CA GLU A 63 18.67 13.29 -3.58
C GLU A 63 18.35 13.26 -2.08
N GLU A 64 19.33 12.88 -1.27
CA GLU A 64 19.22 12.91 0.19
C GLU A 64 19.32 14.34 0.69
N LYS A 65 18.30 14.79 1.44
CA LYS A 65 18.32 16.09 2.10
C LYS A 65 19.12 16.02 3.41
N GLU A 66 19.79 17.11 3.75
CA GLU A 66 20.39 17.29 5.07
C GLU A 66 19.30 17.42 6.13
N LEU A 67 19.02 16.31 6.82
CA LEU A 67 18.04 16.24 7.91
C LEU A 67 18.72 15.77 9.20
N PRO A 68 18.28 16.24 10.38
CA PRO A 68 18.76 15.71 11.64
C PRO A 68 18.52 14.21 11.72
N ASP A 69 19.59 13.47 12.01
CA ASP A 69 19.47 12.05 12.29
C ASP A 69 18.76 11.84 13.63
N ASN A 70 17.95 10.78 13.69
CA ASN A 70 17.28 10.35 14.89
C ASN A 70 17.10 8.82 14.87
N PRO A 71 16.89 8.16 16.03
CA PRO A 71 16.78 6.71 16.10
C PRO A 71 15.62 6.11 15.28
N LYS A 72 14.58 6.90 15.00
CA LYS A 72 13.42 6.48 14.23
C LYS A 72 13.64 6.55 12.71
N ARG A 73 14.62 7.31 12.23
CA ARG A 73 14.83 7.58 10.81
C ARG A 73 15.44 6.39 10.09
N PHE A 74 14.84 5.98 8.97
CA PHE A 74 15.52 5.08 8.03
C PHE A 74 16.66 5.81 7.34
N THR A 75 17.86 5.24 7.34
CA THR A 75 19.05 5.82 6.67
C THR A 75 19.61 4.90 5.58
N THR A 76 19.08 3.69 5.47
CA THR A 76 19.63 2.66 4.57
C THR A 76 18.81 2.48 3.30
N TYR A 77 17.48 2.46 3.46
CA TYR A 77 16.52 2.20 2.42
C TYR A 77 15.48 3.32 2.42
N PRO A 78 14.92 3.68 1.24
CA PRO A 78 13.94 4.75 1.09
C PRO A 78 12.56 4.31 1.61
N PHE A 79 12.48 4.06 2.93
CA PHE A 79 11.27 3.68 3.63
C PHE A 79 10.77 4.80 4.54
N VAL A 80 9.49 4.73 4.82
CA VAL A 80 8.77 5.60 5.76
C VAL A 80 7.68 4.76 6.42
N LEU A 81 7.41 4.99 7.69
CA LEU A 81 6.32 4.34 8.43
C LEU A 81 5.17 5.32 8.65
N THR A 82 4.00 4.78 8.95
CA THR A 82 2.87 5.56 9.44
C THR A 82 3.09 5.98 10.88
N ARG A 83 2.44 7.07 11.30
CA ARG A 83 2.39 7.49 12.71
C ARG A 83 1.60 6.50 13.57
N GLN A 84 0.58 5.90 12.98
CA GLN A 84 -0.30 4.94 13.63
C GLN A 84 0.40 3.59 13.75
N SER A 85 0.38 3.01 14.95
CA SER A 85 0.76 1.63 15.24
C SER A 85 -0.43 0.85 15.77
N PHE A 86 -0.42 -0.46 15.57
CA PHE A 86 -1.54 -1.33 15.92
C PHE A 86 -1.03 -2.57 16.68
N SER A 87 -1.63 -2.86 17.83
CA SER A 87 -1.23 -3.99 18.69
C SER A 87 -2.23 -5.15 18.70
N SER A 88 -3.48 -4.92 18.30
CA SER A 88 -4.55 -5.93 18.22
C SER A 88 -5.68 -5.46 17.32
N GLY A 89 -6.45 -6.37 16.73
CA GLY A 89 -7.60 -6.04 15.87
C GLY A 89 -7.38 -6.33 14.39
N ARG A 90 -8.24 -5.75 13.55
CA ARG A 90 -8.15 -5.81 12.08
C ARG A 90 -8.19 -4.39 11.54
N PHE A 91 -7.37 -4.14 10.54
CA PHE A 91 -7.16 -2.82 9.95
C PHE A 91 -7.07 -2.95 8.45
N TYR A 92 -7.59 -1.95 7.75
CA TYR A 92 -7.58 -1.87 6.31
C TYR A 92 -7.17 -0.47 5.88
N PHE A 93 -6.30 -0.38 4.90
CA PHE A 93 -5.93 0.88 4.25
C PHE A 93 -5.56 0.60 2.80
N GLU A 94 -5.74 1.59 1.95
CA GLU A 94 -5.44 1.52 0.53
C GLU A 94 -4.30 2.47 0.20
N VAL A 95 -3.45 2.09 -0.76
CA VAL A 95 -2.37 2.94 -1.27
C VAL A 95 -2.46 3.00 -2.78
N GLN A 96 -2.57 4.22 -3.32
CA GLN A 96 -2.55 4.42 -4.76
C GLN A 96 -1.10 4.44 -5.26
N VAL A 97 -0.76 3.46 -6.10
CA VAL A 97 0.60 3.27 -6.68
C VAL A 97 0.64 3.54 -8.19
N LYS A 98 -0.36 4.26 -8.71
CA LYS A 98 -0.49 4.53 -10.14
C LYS A 98 0.79 5.20 -10.68
N ASP A 99 1.23 4.75 -11.85
CA ASP A 99 2.39 5.29 -12.58
C ASP A 99 3.75 5.14 -11.84
N LYS A 100 3.85 4.24 -10.85
CA LYS A 100 5.12 3.91 -10.17
C LYS A 100 5.81 2.70 -10.82
N THR A 101 7.10 2.84 -11.09
CA THR A 101 7.95 1.78 -11.68
C THR A 101 8.50 0.81 -10.64
N ALA A 102 8.70 1.25 -9.40
CA ALA A 102 9.14 0.43 -8.28
C ALA A 102 8.52 0.96 -6.98
N TRP A 103 8.05 0.06 -6.12
CA TRP A 103 7.48 0.38 -4.82
C TRP A 103 7.44 -0.87 -3.93
N TRP A 104 7.51 -0.66 -2.62
CA TRP A 104 7.28 -1.69 -1.61
C TRP A 104 6.22 -1.21 -0.64
N LEU A 105 5.32 -2.12 -0.25
CA LEU A 105 4.30 -1.88 0.74
C LEU A 105 4.25 -3.07 1.70
N GLY A 106 4.10 -2.79 2.99
CA GLY A 106 4.02 -3.84 4.00
C GLY A 106 3.78 -3.30 5.39
N VAL A 107 3.97 -4.19 6.36
CA VAL A 107 3.89 -3.88 7.79
C VAL A 107 5.22 -4.22 8.44
N ALA A 108 5.61 -3.42 9.42
CA ALA A 108 6.83 -3.62 10.18
C ALA A 108 6.51 -3.60 11.68
N ARG A 109 7.31 -4.32 12.48
CA ARG A 109 7.32 -4.11 13.92
C ARG A 109 7.92 -2.74 14.22
N GLU A 110 7.47 -2.10 15.30
CA GLU A 110 8.05 -0.84 15.76
C GLU A 110 9.57 -0.96 16.00
N SER A 111 10.02 -2.14 16.41
CA SER A 111 11.41 -2.50 16.66
C SER A 111 12.23 -2.87 15.41
N ILE A 112 11.71 -2.65 14.19
CA ILE A 112 12.48 -2.91 12.96
C ILE A 112 13.79 -2.14 12.96
N ASN A 113 14.87 -2.76 12.48
CA ASN A 113 16.13 -2.06 12.29
C ASN A 113 15.98 -1.00 11.19
N ARG A 114 16.49 0.20 11.45
CA ARG A 114 16.34 1.37 10.57
C ARG A 114 17.68 1.86 9.99
N LYS A 115 18.80 1.29 10.46
CA LYS A 115 20.14 1.81 10.20
C LYS A 115 21.05 0.86 9.41
N ASP A 116 20.89 -0.45 9.55
CA ASP A 116 21.81 -1.42 8.91
C ASP A 116 21.21 -2.09 7.68
N LYS A 117 22.09 -2.45 6.75
CA LYS A 117 21.82 -3.39 5.65
C LYS A 117 21.95 -4.79 6.24
N THR A 118 20.84 -5.40 6.65
CA THR A 118 20.87 -6.81 7.07
C THR A 118 20.85 -7.70 5.84
#